data_AF-A0A919BGX9-F1
#
_entry.id   AF-A0A919BGX9-F1
#
_cell.length_a   1.000
_cell.length_b   1.000
_cell.length_c   1.000
_cell.angle_alpha   90.00
_cell.angle_beta   90.00
_cell.angle_gamma   90.00
#
_symmetry.space_group_name_H-M   'P 1'
#
loop_
_entity.id
_entity.type
_entity.pdbx_description
1 polymer ?
#
loop_
_entity_poly.entity_id
_entity_poly.type
_entity_poly.pdbx_seq_one_letter_code
_entity_poly.pdbx_strand_id
1 'polypeptide(L)'
;MAAKIDSHFTSQVKTILNKVYGRSVLKDSLLERAISFYENQPFNQNKLDKLQQRIVELETQKDDDNVKRHIEKIERDYRDFKQELKLESNERHKFLYTLCKDIIDLCEGSTFKDSVRKSAQLLGTIQLLSPTEGKRVAEANERSKPLYKAVLSLRLLDQLFIANEVCVQDQYVQQVLEGVDSEQFQDLKSLDKEKYKSLIEDIKIPFLMASLIQDIGHFHPEAQKIVCGPDGTLDPFRTLKVEERKALLQVNYRETIKFLVDGIGVPLYIGNSKADRDKFNVSEHRKLVFIKHLLKNAISPKQGIGNVLKVPQIYASIILSTKSSYNYKLLPKVYQALNQNAERGTICQVAVDTLRQITGDFPQGYGVTYIPTDSDGKKGEHYEYAIVTQLYPENPKHPVCRMATRGLTFIAHGQDIVIKDGINLYNTDTAKEFATISKDRLNEILEKLASNYQERKKLDLLPRCWHANDYFGMRNHQKLWNKTS
;
A
#
# COMPACT_ATOMS: atom_id res chain seq x y z
N MET A 1 11.28 -3.85 33.15
CA MET A 1 10.36 -3.22 32.18
C MET A 1 11.20 -2.76 30.99
N ALA A 2 11.37 -3.59 29.96
CA ALA A 2 12.16 -3.20 28.80
C ALA A 2 11.44 -2.07 28.06
N ALA A 3 12.10 -0.93 27.83
CA ALA A 3 11.53 0.17 27.08
C ALA A 3 11.07 -0.34 25.70
N LYS A 4 9.84 0.02 25.29
CA LYS A 4 9.27 -0.23 23.96
C LYS A 4 10.00 0.60 22.90
N ILE A 5 11.28 0.30 22.68
CA ILE A 5 12.11 0.96 21.67
C ILE A 5 12.02 0.13 20.40
N ASP A 6 11.70 0.75 19.28
CA ASP A 6 11.64 0.07 17.99
C ASP A 6 13.05 -0.34 17.50
N SER A 7 13.11 -1.38 16.67
CA SER A 7 14.28 -1.63 15.83
C SER A 7 14.45 -0.50 14.82
N HIS A 8 15.67 -0.31 14.31
CA HIS A 8 15.94 0.72 13.29
C HIS A 8 15.01 0.60 12.08
N PHE A 9 14.83 -0.63 11.57
CA PHE A 9 13.95 -0.88 10.44
C PHE A 9 12.49 -0.56 10.78
N THR A 10 11.99 -1.01 11.93
CA THR A 10 10.62 -0.70 12.38
C THR A 10 10.39 0.81 12.48
N SER A 11 11.37 1.56 12.99
CA SER A 11 11.32 3.03 13.02
C SER A 11 11.25 3.63 11.61
N GLN A 12 12.05 3.13 10.65
CA GLN A 12 11.99 3.57 9.26
C GLN A 12 10.59 3.33 8.65
N VAL A 13 9.98 2.16 8.89
CA VAL A 13 8.62 1.86 8.42
C VAL A 13 7.61 2.84 9.01
N LYS A 14 7.67 3.12 10.32
CA LYS A 14 6.80 4.11 10.98
C LYS A 14 6.98 5.51 10.38
N THR A 15 8.22 5.89 10.07
CA THR A 15 8.53 7.17 9.41
C THR A 15 7.88 7.26 8.03
N ILE A 16 8.00 6.23 7.17
CA ILE A 16 7.34 6.24 5.86
C ILE A 16 5.82 6.25 6.02
N LEU A 17 5.25 5.46 6.93
CA LEU A 17 3.82 5.49 7.22
C LEU A 17 3.33 6.87 7.66
N ASN A 18 4.14 7.62 8.42
CA ASN A 18 3.88 9.02 8.77
C ASN A 18 3.97 9.93 7.54
N LYS A 19 5.00 9.81 6.70
CA LYS A 19 5.15 10.62 5.48
C LYS A 19 4.03 10.38 4.47
N VAL A 20 3.48 9.16 4.41
CA VAL A 20 2.38 8.81 3.50
C VAL A 20 1.05 9.37 4.02
N TYR A 21 0.61 8.94 5.19
CA TYR A 21 -0.77 9.17 5.70
C TYR A 21 -0.78 9.64 7.17
N GLY A 22 0.36 10.07 7.71
CA GLY A 22 0.43 10.64 9.04
C GLY A 22 -0.34 11.95 9.16
N ARG A 23 -0.81 12.22 10.37
CA ARG A 23 -1.34 13.53 10.77
C ARG A 23 -0.34 14.16 11.71
N SER A 24 0.19 15.32 11.34
CA SER A 24 1.18 16.03 12.14
C SER A 24 0.80 17.50 12.26
N VAL A 25 1.28 18.16 13.30
CA VAL A 25 1.09 19.62 13.46
C VAL A 25 1.73 20.38 12.30
N LEU A 26 2.78 19.80 11.68
CA LEU A 26 3.50 20.39 10.56
C LEU A 26 2.79 20.23 9.21
N LYS A 27 1.71 19.42 9.15
CA LYS A 27 0.93 19.16 7.94
C LYS A 27 1.77 18.70 6.74
N ASP A 28 2.76 17.84 6.99
CA ASP A 28 3.86 17.57 6.07
C ASP A 28 3.74 16.25 5.28
N SER A 29 2.76 15.41 5.62
CA SER A 29 2.51 14.14 4.90
C SER A 29 1.94 14.36 3.50
N LEU A 30 2.03 13.33 2.64
CA LEU A 30 1.41 13.34 1.31
C LEU A 30 -0.10 13.65 1.42
N LEU A 31 -0.75 13.04 2.41
CA LEU A 31 -2.17 13.24 2.66
C LEU A 31 -2.50 14.68 3.10
N GLU A 32 -1.72 15.26 4.00
CA GLU A 32 -1.96 16.63 4.47
C GLU A 32 -1.70 17.66 3.37
N ARG A 33 -0.69 17.42 2.52
CA ARG A 33 -0.44 18.21 1.31
C ARG A 33 -1.62 18.16 0.33
N ALA A 34 -2.26 17.00 0.17
CA ALA A 34 -3.45 16.87 -0.67
C ALA A 34 -4.66 17.61 -0.08
N ILE A 35 -4.88 17.50 1.24
CA ILE A 35 -5.97 18.23 1.92
C ILE A 35 -5.75 19.74 1.79
N SER A 36 -4.54 20.23 2.06
CA SER A 36 -4.22 21.64 1.92
C SER A 36 -4.47 22.15 0.48
N PHE A 37 -4.14 21.33 -0.52
CA PHE A 37 -4.48 21.65 -1.91
C PHE A 37 -5.99 21.78 -2.12
N TYR A 38 -6.80 20.81 -1.64
CA TYR A 38 -8.25 20.86 -1.79
C TYR A 38 -8.90 22.04 -1.05
N GLU A 39 -8.40 22.38 0.14
CA GLU A 39 -8.88 23.52 0.92
C GLU A 39 -8.60 24.86 0.22
N ASN A 40 -7.42 25.02 -0.37
CA ASN A 40 -6.98 26.27 -1.00
C ASN A 40 -7.45 26.44 -2.44
N GLN A 41 -7.78 25.34 -3.13
CA GLN A 41 -8.08 25.36 -4.56
C GLN A 41 -9.24 26.30 -4.95
N PRO A 42 -10.39 26.35 -4.25
CA PRO A 42 -11.47 27.27 -4.61
C PRO A 42 -11.03 28.75 -4.57
N PHE A 43 -10.23 29.12 -3.57
CA PHE A 43 -9.68 30.47 -3.45
C PHE A 43 -8.69 30.77 -4.58
N ASN A 44 -7.76 29.86 -4.84
CA ASN A 44 -6.76 30.01 -5.90
C ASN A 44 -7.41 30.15 -7.28
N GLN A 45 -8.42 29.33 -7.58
CA GLN A 45 -9.15 29.40 -8.83
C GLN A 45 -9.91 30.73 -8.97
N ASN A 46 -10.64 31.16 -7.92
CA ASN A 46 -11.36 32.42 -7.93
C ASN A 46 -10.43 33.63 -8.17
N LYS A 47 -9.24 33.62 -7.57
CA LYS A 47 -8.24 34.68 -7.78
C LYS A 47 -7.74 34.71 -9.23
N LEU A 48 -7.45 33.55 -9.83
CA LEU A 48 -7.06 33.47 -11.25
C LEU A 48 -8.19 33.94 -12.17
N ASP A 49 -9.42 33.50 -11.92
CA ASP A 49 -10.59 33.86 -12.72
C ASP A 49 -10.86 35.36 -12.69
N LYS A 50 -10.77 36.00 -11.52
CA LYS A 50 -10.92 37.47 -11.38
C LYS A 50 -9.85 38.25 -12.12
N LEU A 51 -8.59 37.83 -12.02
CA LEU A 51 -7.50 38.48 -12.75
C LEU A 51 -7.72 38.36 -14.25
N GLN A 52 -8.12 37.18 -14.73
CA GLN A 52 -8.38 36.93 -16.15
C GLN A 52 -9.60 37.69 -16.67
N GLN A 53 -10.71 37.73 -15.91
CA GLN A 53 -11.88 38.55 -16.24
C GLN A 53 -11.50 40.03 -16.34
N ARG A 54 -10.70 40.54 -15.40
CA ARG A 54 -10.28 41.94 -15.41
C ARG A 54 -9.41 42.29 -16.62
N ILE A 55 -8.53 41.38 -17.05
CA ILE A 55 -7.77 41.54 -18.30
C ILE A 55 -8.72 41.69 -19.48
N VAL A 56 -9.67 40.76 -19.64
CA VAL A 56 -10.64 40.75 -20.75
C VAL A 56 -11.53 42.01 -20.74
N GLU A 57 -11.98 42.47 -19.57
CA GLU A 57 -12.77 43.70 -19.44
C GLU A 57 -11.99 44.92 -19.95
N LEU A 58 -10.72 45.05 -19.56
CA LEU A 58 -9.88 46.20 -19.90
C LEU A 58 -9.37 46.15 -21.35
N GLU A 59 -9.23 44.96 -21.94
CA GLU A 59 -8.85 44.80 -23.35
C GLU A 59 -9.83 45.48 -24.31
N THR A 60 -11.09 45.67 -23.91
CA THR A 60 -12.10 46.40 -24.69
C THR A 60 -11.82 47.90 -24.81
N GLN A 61 -10.97 48.45 -23.93
CA GLN A 61 -10.58 49.86 -23.86
C GLN A 61 -9.08 50.05 -24.10
N LYS A 62 -8.44 49.09 -24.77
CA LYS A 62 -6.98 49.02 -24.94
C LYS A 62 -6.34 50.19 -25.67
N ASP A 63 -7.11 51.09 -26.27
CA ASP A 63 -6.58 52.22 -27.03
C ASP A 63 -6.09 53.36 -26.12
N ASP A 64 -6.48 53.35 -24.83
CA ASP A 64 -5.95 54.26 -23.81
C ASP A 64 -4.63 53.71 -23.21
N ASP A 65 -3.56 54.51 -23.27
CA ASP A 65 -2.24 54.12 -22.76
C ASP A 65 -2.19 53.87 -21.24
N ASN A 66 -3.07 54.50 -20.46
CA ASN A 66 -3.21 54.22 -19.03
C ASN A 66 -3.87 52.85 -18.81
N VAL A 67 -4.86 52.50 -19.63
CA VAL A 67 -5.51 51.17 -19.61
C VAL A 67 -4.50 50.08 -20.00
N LYS A 68 -3.65 50.30 -21.01
CA LYS A 68 -2.56 49.37 -21.37
C LYS A 68 -1.62 49.09 -20.20
N ARG A 69 -1.14 50.13 -19.51
CA ARG A 69 -0.27 49.97 -18.32
C ARG A 69 -0.97 49.20 -17.20
N HIS A 70 -2.28 49.41 -17.04
CA HIS A 70 -3.07 48.67 -16.06
C HIS A 70 -3.20 47.19 -16.43
N ILE A 71 -3.45 46.87 -17.70
CA ILE A 71 -3.46 45.49 -18.21
C ILE A 71 -2.11 44.81 -17.96
N GLU A 72 -1.00 45.46 -18.33
CA GLU A 72 0.35 44.91 -18.13
C GLU A 72 0.65 44.57 -16.66
N LYS A 73 0.15 45.40 -15.73
CA LYS A 73 0.26 45.15 -14.30
C LYS A 73 -0.54 43.90 -13.88
N ILE A 74 -1.80 43.81 -14.31
CA ILE A 74 -2.66 42.67 -13.96
C ILE A 74 -2.14 41.37 -14.58
N GLU A 75 -1.64 41.42 -15.80
CA GLU A 75 -0.98 40.27 -16.42
C GLU A 75 0.27 39.83 -15.66
N ARG A 76 1.05 40.79 -15.13
CA ARG A 76 2.19 40.47 -14.27
C ARG A 76 1.72 39.78 -12.99
N ASP A 77 0.72 40.34 -12.30
CA ASP A 77 0.14 39.73 -11.10
C ASP A 77 -0.42 38.32 -11.38
N TYR A 78 -1.04 38.11 -12.54
CA TYR A 78 -1.51 36.79 -12.99
C TYR A 78 -0.34 35.81 -13.21
N ARG A 79 0.72 36.25 -13.90
CA ARG A 79 1.91 35.42 -14.15
C ARG A 79 2.64 35.07 -12.85
N ASP A 80 2.81 36.03 -11.96
CA ASP A 80 3.48 35.85 -10.67
C ASP A 80 2.69 34.86 -9.80
N PHE A 81 1.37 35.04 -9.70
CA PHE A 81 0.52 34.11 -8.93
C PHE A 81 0.53 32.70 -9.54
N LYS A 82 0.50 32.56 -10.88
CA LYS A 82 0.62 31.26 -11.54
C LYS A 82 1.99 30.61 -11.28
N GLN A 83 3.05 31.42 -11.19
CA GLN A 83 4.39 30.94 -10.85
C GLN A 83 4.45 30.44 -9.40
N GLU A 84 3.84 31.14 -8.44
CA GLU A 84 3.72 30.70 -7.04
C GLU A 84 3.05 29.31 -6.95
N LEU A 85 1.90 29.14 -7.60
CA LEU A 85 1.19 27.85 -7.64
C LEU A 85 2.04 26.74 -8.28
N LYS A 86 2.84 27.08 -9.30
CA LYS A 86 3.75 26.13 -9.95
C LYS A 86 4.90 25.71 -9.04
N LEU A 87 5.41 26.62 -8.20
CA LEU A 87 6.42 26.29 -7.20
C LEU A 87 5.86 25.32 -6.15
N GLU A 88 4.66 25.59 -5.63
CA GLU A 88 4.01 24.66 -4.68
C GLU A 88 3.75 23.27 -5.30
N SER A 89 3.32 23.24 -6.57
CA SER A 89 3.11 21.99 -7.31
C SER A 89 4.41 21.19 -7.41
N ASN A 90 5.51 21.87 -7.75
CA ASN A 90 6.83 21.27 -7.83
C ASN A 90 7.34 20.75 -6.47
N GLU A 91 7.03 21.42 -5.36
CA GLU A 91 7.34 20.92 -4.02
C GLU A 91 6.56 19.64 -3.70
N ARG A 92 5.26 19.60 -4.00
CA ARG A 92 4.43 18.39 -3.83
C ARG A 92 4.95 17.24 -4.70
N HIS A 93 5.35 17.52 -5.94
CA HIS A 93 6.01 16.54 -6.81
C HIS A 93 7.31 16.01 -6.19
N LYS A 94 8.24 16.89 -5.79
CA LYS A 94 9.52 16.49 -5.19
C LYS A 94 9.33 15.64 -3.93
N PHE A 95 8.35 15.99 -3.11
CA PHE A 95 7.99 15.22 -1.93
C PHE A 95 7.53 13.82 -2.31
N LEU A 96 6.56 13.70 -3.22
CA LEU A 96 6.02 12.41 -3.66
C LEU A 96 7.10 11.56 -4.35
N TYR A 97 7.94 12.16 -5.19
CA TYR A 97 9.05 11.50 -5.87
C TYR A 97 10.07 10.94 -4.87
N THR A 98 10.53 11.77 -3.92
CA THR A 98 11.45 11.34 -2.85
C THR A 98 10.83 10.23 -2.01
N LEU A 99 9.54 10.34 -1.68
CA LEU A 99 8.82 9.30 -0.95
C LEU A 99 8.78 7.97 -1.73
N CYS A 100 8.59 8.01 -3.06
CA CYS A 100 8.65 6.80 -3.88
C CYS A 100 10.06 6.19 -3.88
N LYS A 101 11.12 7.02 -3.91
CA LYS A 101 12.50 6.55 -3.78
C LYS A 101 12.78 5.90 -2.43
N ASP A 102 12.36 6.54 -1.33
CA ASP A 102 12.47 5.97 0.02
C ASP A 102 11.80 4.58 0.09
N ILE A 103 10.63 4.41 -0.54
CA ILE A 103 9.91 3.13 -0.60
C ILE A 103 10.69 2.09 -1.42
N ILE A 104 11.22 2.49 -2.60
CA ILE A 104 12.05 1.65 -3.46
C ILE A 104 13.28 1.17 -2.70
N ASP A 105 13.99 2.04 -1.98
CA ASP A 105 15.20 1.66 -1.23
C ASP A 105 14.90 0.64 -0.11
N LEU A 106 13.71 0.74 0.50
CA LEU A 106 13.26 -0.23 1.50
C LEU A 106 12.83 -1.56 0.91
N CYS A 107 12.38 -1.64 -0.35
CA CYS A 107 11.82 -2.86 -0.93
C CYS A 107 12.66 -3.49 -2.06
N GLU A 108 13.62 -2.77 -2.65
CA GLU A 108 14.51 -3.28 -3.69
C GLU A 108 15.91 -3.64 -3.15
N GLY A 109 16.42 -4.79 -3.57
CA GLY A 109 17.73 -5.32 -3.19
C GLY A 109 18.73 -5.34 -4.34
N SER A 110 19.85 -6.03 -4.13
CA SER A 110 20.85 -6.32 -5.17
C SER A 110 20.34 -7.31 -6.21
N THR A 111 19.53 -8.27 -5.76
CA THR A 111 18.95 -9.35 -6.57
C THR A 111 17.43 -9.36 -6.41
N PHE A 112 16.72 -10.03 -7.33
CA PHE A 112 15.27 -10.26 -7.18
C PHE A 112 14.93 -10.89 -5.82
N LYS A 113 15.70 -11.90 -5.40
CA LYS A 113 15.53 -12.56 -4.09
C LYS A 113 15.67 -11.59 -2.91
N ASP A 114 16.61 -10.65 -2.98
CA ASP A 114 16.75 -9.61 -1.96
C ASP A 114 15.57 -8.65 -1.95
N SER A 115 15.07 -8.24 -3.12
CA SER A 115 13.87 -7.42 -3.25
C SER A 115 12.63 -8.12 -2.67
N VAL A 116 12.49 -9.42 -2.92
CA VAL A 116 11.43 -10.26 -2.33
C VAL A 116 11.55 -10.29 -0.80
N ARG A 117 12.74 -10.55 -0.25
CA ARG A 117 12.98 -10.58 1.21
C ARG A 117 12.66 -9.24 1.85
N LYS A 118 13.15 -8.13 1.27
CA LYS A 118 12.90 -6.77 1.75
C LYS A 118 11.42 -6.41 1.71
N SER A 119 10.72 -6.78 0.64
CA SER A 119 9.28 -6.58 0.50
C SER A 119 8.48 -7.38 1.53
N ALA A 120 8.84 -8.65 1.77
CA ALA A 120 8.22 -9.49 2.81
C ALA A 120 8.40 -8.86 4.20
N GLN A 121 9.63 -8.41 4.50
CA GLN A 121 9.97 -7.68 5.72
C GLN A 121 9.12 -6.42 5.90
N LEU A 122 8.98 -5.59 4.85
CA LEU A 122 8.18 -4.36 4.90
C LEU A 122 6.70 -4.64 5.11
N LEU A 123 6.11 -5.56 4.32
CA LEU A 123 4.69 -5.93 4.42
C LEU A 123 4.36 -6.54 5.78
N GLY A 124 5.18 -7.49 6.24
CA GLY A 124 5.01 -8.14 7.55
C GLY A 124 5.12 -7.13 8.70
N THR A 125 6.09 -6.21 8.65
CA THR A 125 6.20 -5.14 9.65
C THR A 125 4.99 -4.21 9.64
N ILE A 126 4.47 -3.80 8.47
CA ILE A 126 3.25 -2.98 8.39
C ILE A 126 2.06 -3.71 9.05
N GLN A 127 1.87 -5.01 8.73
CA GLN A 127 0.77 -5.80 9.31
C GLN A 127 0.90 -5.93 10.84
N LEU A 128 2.11 -6.20 11.34
CA LEU A 128 2.36 -6.38 12.78
C LEU A 128 2.29 -5.08 13.58
N LEU A 129 2.53 -3.94 12.93
CA LEU A 129 2.28 -2.62 13.52
C LEU A 129 0.79 -2.23 13.51
N SER A 130 -0.02 -2.86 12.65
CA SER A 130 -1.43 -2.56 12.49
C SER A 130 -2.26 -3.36 13.51
N PRO A 131 -2.99 -2.71 14.43
CA PRO A 131 -3.77 -3.41 15.44
C PRO A 131 -4.88 -4.24 14.79
N THR A 132 -5.11 -5.42 15.33
CA THR A 132 -6.15 -6.33 14.83
C THR A 132 -7.41 -6.35 15.68
N GLU A 133 -7.34 -5.76 16.88
CA GLU A 133 -8.40 -5.68 17.87
C GLU A 133 -8.35 -4.30 18.57
N GLY A 134 -9.46 -3.89 19.19
CA GLY A 134 -9.57 -2.64 19.94
C GLY A 134 -10.19 -1.48 19.16
N LYS A 135 -10.21 -0.29 19.77
CA LYS A 135 -11.04 0.86 19.32
C LYS A 135 -10.50 1.63 18.11
N ARG A 136 -9.19 1.57 17.83
CA ARG A 136 -8.52 2.37 16.78
C ARG A 136 -8.05 1.52 15.59
N VAL A 137 -8.65 0.36 15.38
CA VAL A 137 -8.28 -0.54 14.27
C VAL A 137 -8.50 0.12 12.92
N ALA A 138 -9.66 0.75 12.72
CA ALA A 138 -9.97 1.38 11.44
C ALA A 138 -8.98 2.52 11.09
N GLU A 139 -8.74 3.45 12.01
CA GLU A 139 -7.80 4.56 11.83
C GLU A 139 -6.37 4.07 11.49
N ALA A 140 -5.87 3.09 12.25
CA ALA A 140 -4.52 2.56 12.05
C ALA A 140 -4.40 1.79 10.72
N ASN A 141 -5.44 1.06 10.35
CA ASN A 141 -5.50 0.33 9.09
C ASN A 141 -5.61 1.28 7.89
N GLU A 142 -6.45 2.31 7.96
CA GLU A 142 -6.55 3.34 6.93
C GLU A 142 -5.19 3.97 6.63
N ARG A 143 -4.43 4.30 7.68
CA ARG A 143 -3.09 4.88 7.53
C ARG A 143 -2.07 3.92 6.91
N SER A 144 -2.23 2.62 7.14
CA SER A 144 -1.28 1.59 6.69
C SER A 144 -1.55 1.07 5.28
N LYS A 145 -2.82 1.10 4.84
CA LYS A 145 -3.27 0.61 3.54
C LYS A 145 -2.46 1.16 2.35
N PRO A 146 -2.20 2.48 2.22
CA PRO A 146 -1.60 3.02 0.99
C PRO A 146 -0.18 2.53 0.75
N LEU A 147 0.63 2.43 1.81
CA LEU A 147 1.97 1.87 1.70
C LEU A 147 1.94 0.37 1.44
N TYR A 148 1.07 -0.36 2.15
CA TYR A 148 0.94 -1.81 1.98
C TYR A 148 0.56 -2.19 0.53
N LYS A 149 -0.44 -1.52 -0.05
CA LYS A 149 -0.85 -1.77 -1.44
C LYS A 149 0.22 -1.36 -2.45
N ALA A 150 0.99 -0.30 -2.19
CA ALA A 150 2.05 0.15 -3.09
C ALA A 150 3.19 -0.88 -3.21
N VAL A 151 3.59 -1.48 -2.09
CA VAL A 151 4.63 -2.53 -2.07
C VAL A 151 4.14 -3.80 -2.79
N LEU A 152 2.87 -4.19 -2.58
CA LEU A 152 2.28 -5.31 -3.32
C LEU A 152 2.18 -5.03 -4.83
N SER A 153 1.83 -3.80 -5.22
CA SER A 153 1.73 -3.40 -6.63
C SER A 153 3.08 -3.54 -7.33
N LEU A 154 4.19 -3.20 -6.67
CA LEU A 154 5.53 -3.41 -7.22
C LEU A 154 5.88 -4.90 -7.41
N ARG A 155 5.59 -5.74 -6.40
CA ARG A 155 5.88 -7.18 -6.51
C ARG A 155 5.01 -7.86 -7.56
N LEU A 156 3.74 -7.47 -7.64
CA LEU A 156 2.82 -7.95 -8.66
C LEU A 156 3.30 -7.54 -10.06
N LEU A 157 3.69 -6.27 -10.24
CA LEU A 157 4.24 -5.78 -11.50
C LEU A 157 5.48 -6.59 -11.93
N ASP A 158 6.44 -6.78 -11.02
CA ASP A 158 7.66 -7.55 -11.31
C ASP A 158 7.32 -8.98 -11.76
N GLN A 159 6.43 -9.67 -11.03
CA GLN A 159 6.09 -11.06 -11.37
C GLN A 159 5.32 -11.17 -12.69
N LEU A 160 4.45 -10.20 -13.01
CA LEU A 160 3.73 -10.17 -14.28
C LEU A 160 4.68 -9.91 -15.47
N PHE A 161 5.74 -9.11 -15.28
CA PHE A 161 6.78 -8.96 -16.29
C PHE A 161 7.59 -10.23 -16.51
N ILE A 162 8.00 -10.88 -15.42
CA ILE A 162 8.74 -12.15 -15.48
C ILE A 162 7.92 -13.22 -16.23
N ALA A 163 6.62 -13.29 -15.97
CA ALA A 163 5.70 -14.22 -16.62
C ALA A 163 5.23 -13.74 -18.02
N ASN A 164 5.64 -12.55 -18.47
CA ASN A 164 5.24 -11.93 -19.75
C ASN A 164 3.71 -11.90 -19.95
N GLU A 165 2.96 -11.55 -18.90
CA GLU A 165 1.51 -11.65 -18.90
C GLU A 165 0.82 -10.53 -19.70
N VAL A 166 -0.30 -10.87 -20.34
CA VAL A 166 -1.07 -9.93 -21.18
C VAL A 166 -1.46 -8.64 -20.44
N CYS A 167 -1.72 -8.72 -19.13
CA CYS A 167 -2.15 -7.56 -18.37
C CYS A 167 -1.07 -6.47 -18.22
N VAL A 168 0.19 -6.75 -18.53
CA VAL A 168 1.28 -5.76 -18.53
C VAL A 168 1.77 -5.39 -19.93
N GLN A 169 1.10 -5.86 -20.99
CA GLN A 169 1.35 -5.48 -22.38
C GLN A 169 0.76 -4.10 -22.71
N ASP A 170 1.19 -3.09 -21.95
CA ASP A 170 0.83 -1.70 -22.17
C ASP A 170 1.82 -0.99 -23.12
N GLN A 171 1.32 -0.15 -24.01
CA GLN A 171 2.14 0.50 -25.04
C GLN A 171 3.29 1.33 -24.45
N TYR A 172 3.03 2.09 -23.38
CA TYR A 172 4.06 2.92 -22.76
C TYR A 172 5.13 2.05 -22.08
N VAL A 173 4.70 0.99 -21.40
CA VAL A 173 5.58 0.02 -20.76
C VAL A 173 6.47 -0.69 -21.78
N GLN A 174 5.90 -1.15 -22.89
CA GLN A 174 6.65 -1.80 -23.97
C GLN A 174 7.71 -0.88 -24.58
N GLN A 175 7.40 0.40 -24.77
CA GLN A 175 8.39 1.38 -25.24
C GLN A 175 9.55 1.54 -24.26
N VAL A 176 9.28 1.63 -22.97
CA VAL A 176 10.34 1.75 -21.96
C VAL A 176 11.16 0.46 -21.85
N LEU A 177 10.54 -0.71 -22.01
CA LEU A 177 11.18 -2.03 -21.92
C LEU A 177 11.66 -2.60 -23.26
N GLU A 178 11.68 -1.79 -24.33
CA GLU A 178 12.15 -2.24 -25.65
C GLU A 178 13.56 -2.87 -25.53
N GLY A 179 13.71 -4.09 -26.05
CA GLY A 179 14.95 -4.86 -25.98
C GLY A 179 15.22 -5.61 -24.66
N VAL A 180 14.26 -5.65 -23.73
CA VAL A 180 14.35 -6.46 -22.50
C VAL A 180 13.51 -7.72 -22.65
N ASP A 181 14.16 -8.88 -22.64
CA ASP A 181 13.45 -10.16 -22.61
C ASP A 181 12.94 -10.48 -21.19
N SER A 182 11.78 -11.12 -21.10
CA SER A 182 11.16 -11.49 -19.81
C SER A 182 12.06 -12.39 -18.96
N GLU A 183 12.83 -13.27 -19.59
CA GLU A 183 13.79 -14.16 -18.94
C GLU A 183 14.93 -13.39 -18.25
N GLN A 184 15.28 -12.21 -18.77
CA GLN A 184 16.34 -11.36 -18.23
C GLN A 184 15.83 -10.44 -17.12
N PHE A 185 14.51 -10.34 -16.91
CA PHE A 185 13.93 -9.32 -16.02
C PHE A 185 14.43 -9.43 -14.57
N GLN A 186 14.61 -10.65 -14.05
CA GLN A 186 15.11 -10.87 -12.68
C GLN A 186 16.54 -10.38 -12.49
N ASP A 187 17.36 -10.47 -13.54
CA ASP A 187 18.79 -10.13 -13.54
C ASP A 187 19.09 -8.80 -14.23
N LEU A 188 18.05 -8.06 -14.66
CA LEU A 188 18.18 -6.82 -15.43
C LEU A 188 19.09 -5.80 -14.73
N LYS A 189 19.02 -5.72 -13.40
CA LYS A 189 19.87 -4.83 -12.61
C LYS A 189 21.37 -5.11 -12.77
N SER A 190 21.75 -6.38 -12.90
CA SER A 190 23.13 -6.80 -13.15
C SER A 190 23.51 -6.76 -14.62
N LEU A 191 22.56 -7.06 -15.53
CA LEU A 191 22.81 -7.13 -16.97
C LEU A 191 22.88 -5.76 -17.63
N ASP A 192 21.94 -4.87 -17.30
CA ASP A 192 21.85 -3.52 -17.87
C ASP A 192 21.38 -2.50 -16.81
N LYS A 193 22.36 -1.82 -16.20
CA LYS A 193 22.11 -0.82 -15.15
C LYS A 193 21.32 0.39 -15.64
N GLU A 194 21.53 0.83 -16.87
CA GLU A 194 20.83 2.00 -17.41
C GLU A 194 19.37 1.66 -17.72
N LYS A 195 19.12 0.48 -18.31
CA LYS A 195 17.76 0.01 -18.55
C LYS A 195 17.01 -0.28 -17.24
N TYR A 196 17.69 -0.85 -16.25
CA TYR A 196 17.12 -1.00 -14.91
C TYR A 196 16.77 0.35 -14.27
N LYS A 197 17.61 1.37 -14.46
CA LYS A 197 17.33 2.73 -14.00
C LYS A 197 16.11 3.32 -14.72
N SER A 198 15.97 3.13 -16.04
CA SER A 198 14.75 3.50 -16.77
C SER A 198 13.51 2.74 -16.29
N LEU A 199 13.60 1.44 -16.02
CA LEU A 199 12.50 0.68 -15.39
C LEU A 199 12.08 1.31 -14.05
N ILE A 200 13.04 1.74 -13.24
CA ILE A 200 12.75 2.39 -11.97
C ILE A 200 12.10 3.77 -12.17
N GLU A 201 12.72 4.64 -12.94
CA GLU A 201 12.34 6.06 -13.08
C GLU A 201 11.11 6.26 -13.96
N ASP A 202 10.94 5.44 -14.99
CA ASP A 202 9.91 5.63 -16.01
C ASP A 202 8.71 4.68 -15.83
N ILE A 203 8.84 3.60 -15.06
CA ILE A 203 7.75 2.65 -14.75
C ILE A 203 7.46 2.55 -13.25
N LYS A 204 8.40 2.05 -12.43
CA LYS A 204 8.13 1.72 -11.01
C LYS A 204 7.75 2.95 -10.17
N ILE A 205 8.44 4.08 -10.35
CA ILE A 205 8.11 5.34 -9.67
C ILE A 205 6.70 5.83 -10.09
N PRO A 206 6.36 5.96 -11.38
CA PRO A 206 4.99 6.26 -11.80
C PRO A 206 3.92 5.33 -11.21
N PHE A 207 4.18 4.03 -11.15
CA PHE A 207 3.28 3.06 -10.50
C PHE A 207 3.10 3.32 -9.00
N LEU A 208 4.19 3.60 -8.27
CA LEU A 208 4.13 3.97 -6.86
C LEU A 208 3.34 5.27 -6.66
N MET A 209 3.60 6.29 -7.48
CA MET A 209 2.87 7.55 -7.44
C MET A 209 1.37 7.30 -7.62
N ALA A 210 0.98 6.56 -8.67
CA ALA A 210 -0.40 6.20 -8.93
C ALA A 210 -1.02 5.43 -7.75
N SER A 211 -0.32 4.43 -7.22
CA SER A 211 -0.80 3.63 -6.08
C SER A 211 -1.04 4.49 -4.83
N LEU A 212 -0.07 5.33 -4.45
CA LEU A 212 -0.14 6.15 -3.24
C LEU A 212 -1.28 7.18 -3.31
N ILE A 213 -1.55 7.75 -4.48
CA ILE A 213 -2.58 8.78 -4.65
C ILE A 213 -3.96 8.24 -5.07
N GLN A 214 -4.08 6.96 -5.43
CA GLN A 214 -5.30 6.37 -6.02
C GLN A 214 -6.61 6.66 -5.25
N ASP A 215 -6.51 6.80 -3.93
CA ASP A 215 -7.64 7.02 -3.03
C ASP A 215 -7.60 8.39 -2.35
N ILE A 216 -6.74 9.31 -2.82
CA ILE A 216 -6.48 10.59 -2.15
C ILE A 216 -7.66 11.57 -2.28
N GLY A 217 -8.46 11.43 -3.34
CA GLY A 217 -9.68 12.22 -3.55
C GLY A 217 -10.76 11.98 -2.50
N HIS A 218 -10.71 10.87 -1.74
CA HIS A 218 -11.60 10.65 -0.60
C HIS A 218 -11.49 11.75 0.47
N PHE A 219 -10.38 12.47 0.50
CA PHE A 219 -10.14 13.54 1.48
C PHE A 219 -10.50 14.94 0.96
N HIS A 220 -11.09 15.03 -0.22
CA HIS A 220 -11.74 16.26 -0.65
C HIS A 220 -12.97 16.57 0.22
N PRO A 221 -13.28 17.85 0.54
CA PRO A 221 -14.41 18.21 1.40
C PRO A 221 -15.77 17.62 0.98
N GLU A 222 -16.03 17.50 -0.32
CA GLU A 222 -17.26 16.85 -0.84
C GLU A 222 -17.31 15.35 -0.50
N ALA A 223 -16.18 14.65 -0.62
CA ALA A 223 -16.10 13.24 -0.26
C ALA A 223 -16.26 13.05 1.27
N GLN A 224 -15.66 13.94 2.06
CA GLN A 224 -15.80 13.96 3.52
C GLN A 224 -17.25 14.15 3.98
N LYS A 225 -18.02 15.02 3.30
CA LYS A 225 -19.47 15.15 3.55
C LYS A 225 -20.26 13.88 3.26
N ILE A 226 -19.83 13.07 2.28
CA ILE A 226 -20.48 11.78 1.99
C ILE A 226 -20.17 10.78 3.10
N VAL A 227 -18.91 10.64 3.51
CA VAL A 227 -18.52 9.62 4.51
C VAL A 227 -19.00 9.98 5.92
N CYS A 228 -18.82 11.23 6.35
CA CYS A 228 -19.18 11.70 7.69
C CYS A 228 -20.63 12.22 7.80
N GLY A 229 -21.36 12.27 6.69
CA GLY A 229 -22.71 12.86 6.64
C GLY A 229 -22.69 14.40 6.57
N PRO A 230 -23.85 15.04 6.30
CA PRO A 230 -23.94 16.49 6.11
C PRO A 230 -23.51 17.33 7.32
N ASP A 231 -23.72 16.78 8.52
CA ASP A 231 -23.41 17.37 9.82
C ASP A 231 -22.05 16.90 10.39
N GLY A 232 -21.39 15.96 9.71
CA GLY A 232 -20.07 15.44 10.11
C GLY A 232 -20.10 14.47 11.29
N THR A 233 -21.26 13.96 11.70
CA THR A 233 -21.41 13.13 12.91
C THR A 233 -21.34 11.62 12.66
N LEU A 234 -21.47 11.18 11.40
CA LEU A 234 -21.47 9.76 11.05
C LEU A 234 -20.05 9.19 11.09
N ASP A 235 -19.95 7.92 11.48
CA ASP A 235 -18.70 7.17 11.41
C ASP A 235 -18.19 7.10 9.95
N PRO A 236 -16.99 7.64 9.64
CA PRO A 236 -16.44 7.63 8.29
C PRO A 236 -16.18 6.22 7.75
N PHE A 237 -16.12 5.20 8.63
CA PHE A 237 -15.89 3.80 8.25
C PHE A 237 -17.17 2.97 8.13
N ARG A 238 -18.35 3.61 8.23
CA ARG A 238 -19.65 2.96 8.07
C ARG A 238 -19.81 2.32 6.68
N THR A 239 -20.75 1.40 6.58
CA THR A 239 -21.16 0.88 5.27
C THR A 239 -22.02 1.93 4.56
N LEU A 240 -21.52 2.43 3.43
CA LEU A 240 -22.26 3.35 2.55
C LEU A 240 -23.32 2.61 1.74
N LYS A 241 -24.47 3.25 1.55
CA LYS A 241 -25.51 2.82 0.61
C LYS A 241 -24.96 2.85 -0.83
N VAL A 242 -25.61 2.13 -1.75
CA VAL A 242 -25.15 2.00 -3.14
C VAL A 242 -24.95 3.36 -3.81
N GLU A 243 -25.91 4.28 -3.65
CA GLU A 243 -25.83 5.61 -4.27
C GLU A 243 -24.75 6.51 -3.63
N GLU A 244 -24.62 6.51 -2.30
CA GLU A 244 -23.52 7.21 -1.60
C GLU A 244 -22.15 6.68 -2.05
N ARG A 245 -22.03 5.35 -2.23
CA ARG A 245 -20.80 4.71 -2.70
C ARG A 245 -20.46 5.13 -4.14
N LYS A 246 -21.46 5.17 -5.04
CA LYS A 246 -21.24 5.64 -6.42
C LYS A 246 -20.78 7.09 -6.44
N ALA A 247 -21.44 7.97 -5.68
CA ALA A 247 -21.06 9.37 -5.56
C ALA A 247 -19.63 9.52 -5.00
N LEU A 248 -19.29 8.78 -3.94
CA LEU A 248 -17.95 8.81 -3.38
C LEU A 248 -16.88 8.37 -4.39
N LEU A 249 -17.13 7.31 -5.16
CA LEU A 249 -16.20 6.84 -6.19
C LEU A 249 -15.99 7.87 -7.30
N GLN A 250 -17.05 8.58 -7.70
CA GLN A 250 -16.97 9.66 -8.69
C GLN A 250 -16.13 10.83 -8.18
N VAL A 251 -16.42 11.32 -6.97
CA VAL A 251 -15.65 12.40 -6.33
C VAL A 251 -14.20 11.98 -6.13
N ASN A 252 -13.95 10.78 -5.61
CA ASN A 252 -12.60 10.28 -5.39
C ASN A 252 -11.79 10.28 -6.70
N TYR A 253 -12.33 9.74 -7.79
CA TYR A 253 -11.61 9.74 -9.06
C TYR A 253 -11.39 11.15 -9.60
N ARG A 254 -12.45 11.98 -9.65
CA ARG A 254 -12.38 13.37 -10.17
C ARG A 254 -11.30 14.16 -9.45
N GLU A 255 -11.32 14.15 -8.12
CA GLU A 255 -10.41 14.93 -7.29
C GLU A 255 -9.00 14.32 -7.23
N THR A 256 -8.85 13.00 -7.31
CA THR A 256 -7.53 12.37 -7.47
C THR A 256 -6.85 12.80 -8.77
N ILE A 257 -7.57 12.83 -9.89
CA ILE A 257 -7.01 13.30 -11.16
C ILE A 257 -6.68 14.80 -11.11
N LYS A 258 -7.53 15.60 -10.46
CA LYS A 258 -7.29 17.03 -10.28
C LYS A 258 -6.04 17.29 -9.43
N PHE A 259 -5.88 16.55 -8.32
CA PHE A 259 -4.67 16.61 -7.51
C PHE A 259 -3.43 16.16 -8.27
N LEU A 260 -3.53 15.12 -9.11
CA LEU A 260 -2.41 14.70 -9.96
C LEU A 260 -1.99 15.78 -10.96
N VAL A 261 -2.95 16.36 -11.69
CA VAL A 261 -2.66 17.27 -12.81
C VAL A 261 -2.33 18.69 -12.32
N ASP A 262 -3.14 19.23 -11.41
CA ASP A 262 -3.05 20.63 -10.97
C ASP A 262 -2.31 20.76 -9.63
N GLY A 263 -2.42 19.73 -8.78
CA GLY A 263 -1.78 19.72 -7.47
C GLY A 263 -0.32 19.29 -7.50
N ILE A 264 0.00 18.22 -8.22
CA ILE A 264 1.36 17.66 -8.33
C ILE A 264 2.03 18.12 -9.63
N GLY A 265 1.38 17.87 -10.78
CA GLY A 265 1.84 18.31 -12.08
C GLY A 265 3.20 17.74 -12.52
N VAL A 266 3.75 18.37 -13.56
CA VAL A 266 5.09 18.07 -14.11
C VAL A 266 6.15 18.85 -13.30
N PRO A 267 7.28 18.23 -12.94
CA PRO A 267 8.34 18.91 -12.20
C PRO A 267 8.96 20.05 -13.01
N LEU A 268 9.59 20.99 -12.31
CA LEU A 268 10.35 22.07 -12.93
C LEU A 268 11.73 21.57 -13.35
N TYR A 269 12.09 21.80 -14.61
CA TYR A 269 13.45 21.59 -15.10
C TYR A 269 14.43 22.53 -14.39
N ILE A 270 15.57 22.00 -13.97
CA ILE A 270 16.68 22.73 -13.38
C ILE A 270 17.90 22.53 -14.28
N GLY A 271 18.31 23.57 -15.00
CA GLY A 271 19.45 23.54 -15.89
C GLY A 271 19.45 24.70 -16.87
N ASN A 272 20.53 24.81 -17.67
CA ASN A 272 20.78 25.97 -18.53
C ASN A 272 20.60 25.68 -20.03
N SER A 273 20.20 24.46 -20.40
CA SER A 273 20.08 24.03 -21.80
C SER A 273 18.62 23.98 -22.24
N LYS A 274 18.28 24.74 -23.28
CA LYS A 274 16.94 24.73 -23.89
C LYS A 274 16.60 23.35 -24.45
N ALA A 275 17.55 22.70 -25.13
CA ALA A 275 17.35 21.38 -25.70
C ALA A 275 17.06 20.32 -24.63
N ASP A 276 17.77 20.36 -23.50
CA ASP A 276 17.57 19.41 -22.41
C ASP A 276 16.28 19.69 -21.65
N ARG A 277 15.92 20.98 -21.46
CA ARG A 277 14.63 21.38 -20.91
C ARG A 277 13.47 20.83 -21.74
N ASP A 278 13.55 20.97 -23.06
CA ASP A 278 12.46 20.54 -23.95
C ASP A 278 12.34 19.00 -23.95
N LYS A 279 13.46 18.26 -23.94
CA LYS A 279 13.47 16.79 -23.74
C LYS A 279 12.91 16.37 -22.39
N PHE A 280 13.32 17.04 -21.31
CA PHE A 280 12.85 16.77 -19.95
C PHE A 280 11.34 16.97 -19.86
N ASN A 281 10.82 18.09 -20.35
CA ASN A 281 9.39 18.39 -20.34
C ASN A 281 8.57 17.33 -21.09
N VAL A 282 9.05 16.86 -22.23
CA VAL A 282 8.39 15.78 -23.00
C VAL A 282 8.38 14.48 -22.20
N SER A 283 9.53 14.09 -21.63
CA SER A 283 9.65 12.85 -20.84
C SER A 283 8.74 12.86 -19.61
N GLU A 284 8.80 13.92 -18.80
CA GLU A 284 8.02 14.03 -17.58
C GLU A 284 6.52 14.20 -17.85
N HIS A 285 6.15 14.84 -18.97
CA HIS A 285 4.76 14.86 -19.41
C HIS A 285 4.25 13.46 -19.78
N ARG A 286 5.05 12.64 -20.47
CA ARG A 286 4.68 11.24 -20.77
C ARG A 286 4.47 10.43 -19.49
N LYS A 287 5.33 10.62 -18.47
CA LYS A 287 5.13 10.00 -17.14
C LYS A 287 3.82 10.42 -16.50
N LEU A 288 3.49 11.72 -16.51
CA LEU A 288 2.22 12.22 -15.97
C LEU A 288 1.01 11.59 -16.69
N VAL A 289 1.07 11.50 -18.02
CA VAL A 289 0.03 10.84 -18.83
C VAL A 289 -0.07 9.36 -18.48
N PHE A 290 1.05 8.67 -18.27
CA PHE A 290 1.06 7.27 -17.84
C PHE A 290 0.44 7.09 -16.46
N ILE A 291 0.79 7.90 -15.46
CA ILE A 291 0.16 7.87 -14.11
C ILE A 291 -1.36 8.06 -14.23
N LYS A 292 -1.81 9.04 -15.03
CA LYS A 292 -3.23 9.28 -15.30
C LYS A 292 -3.91 8.08 -15.96
N HIS A 293 -3.22 7.42 -16.91
CA HIS A 293 -3.70 6.22 -17.58
C HIS A 293 -3.86 5.05 -16.60
N LEU A 294 -2.88 4.81 -15.73
CA LEU A 294 -2.95 3.79 -14.67
C LEU A 294 -4.15 3.99 -13.74
N LEU A 295 -4.36 5.22 -13.26
CA LEU A 295 -5.48 5.57 -12.38
C LEU A 295 -6.84 5.36 -13.06
N LYS A 296 -6.97 5.80 -14.31
CA LYS A 296 -8.19 5.60 -15.10
C LYS A 296 -8.49 4.11 -15.27
N ASN A 297 -7.49 3.33 -15.64
CA ASN A 297 -7.67 1.89 -15.88
C ASN A 297 -7.87 1.09 -14.59
N ALA A 298 -7.43 1.58 -13.43
CA ALA A 298 -7.72 0.92 -12.15
C ALA A 298 -9.21 0.94 -11.76
N ILE A 299 -10.03 1.82 -12.34
CA ILE A 299 -11.49 1.87 -12.07
C ILE A 299 -12.19 0.63 -12.62
N SER A 300 -11.88 0.26 -13.87
CA SER A 300 -12.44 -0.90 -14.57
C SER A 300 -11.32 -1.56 -15.36
N PRO A 301 -10.46 -2.35 -14.68
CA PRO A 301 -9.22 -2.82 -15.26
C PRO A 301 -9.41 -3.89 -16.32
N LYS A 302 -10.52 -4.64 -16.28
CA LYS A 302 -10.77 -5.77 -17.19
C LYS A 302 -9.52 -6.68 -17.24
N GLN A 303 -8.89 -6.80 -18.40
CA GLN A 303 -7.66 -7.58 -18.62
C GLN A 303 -6.38 -6.73 -18.67
N GLY A 304 -6.45 -5.42 -18.48
CA GLY A 304 -5.33 -4.50 -18.68
C GLY A 304 -4.51 -4.16 -17.42
N ILE A 305 -3.57 -3.23 -17.60
CA ILE A 305 -2.57 -2.79 -16.62
C ILE A 305 -3.15 -2.20 -15.33
N GLY A 306 -4.40 -1.74 -15.36
CA GLY A 306 -5.10 -1.29 -14.16
C GLY A 306 -5.21 -2.35 -13.07
N ASN A 307 -5.11 -3.64 -13.41
CA ASN A 307 -5.12 -4.75 -12.44
C ASN A 307 -3.94 -4.70 -11.48
N VAL A 308 -2.79 -4.17 -11.92
CA VAL A 308 -1.59 -4.02 -11.09
C VAL A 308 -1.86 -3.10 -9.89
N LEU A 309 -2.80 -2.15 -10.00
CA LEU A 309 -3.25 -1.32 -8.89
C LEU A 309 -4.49 -1.88 -8.20
N LYS A 310 -5.47 -2.38 -8.99
CA LYS A 310 -6.78 -2.75 -8.47
C LYS A 310 -6.76 -4.03 -7.63
N VAL A 311 -6.00 -5.05 -8.04
CA VAL A 311 -5.91 -6.33 -7.32
C VAL A 311 -5.24 -6.12 -5.95
N PRO A 312 -4.09 -5.44 -5.83
CA PRO A 312 -3.52 -5.08 -4.52
C PRO A 312 -4.42 -4.16 -3.68
N GLN A 313 -5.16 -3.24 -4.29
CA GLN A 313 -6.12 -2.39 -3.57
C GLN A 313 -7.20 -3.24 -2.88
N ILE A 314 -7.80 -4.21 -3.59
CA ILE A 314 -8.83 -5.09 -3.03
C ILE A 314 -8.22 -5.98 -1.93
N TYR A 315 -7.06 -6.59 -2.19
CA TYR A 315 -6.35 -7.40 -1.21
C TYR A 315 -6.08 -6.62 0.09
N ALA A 316 -5.47 -5.43 -0.02
CA ALA A 316 -5.15 -4.58 1.14
C ALA A 316 -6.40 -4.12 1.90
N SER A 317 -7.54 -3.92 1.21
CA SER A 317 -8.81 -3.54 1.87
C SER A 317 -9.40 -4.64 2.77
N ILE A 318 -9.00 -5.90 2.55
CA ILE A 318 -9.38 -7.06 3.36
C ILE A 318 -8.35 -7.25 4.47
N ILE A 319 -7.05 -7.24 4.14
CA ILE A 319 -5.96 -7.48 5.10
C ILE A 319 -5.87 -6.39 6.17
N LEU A 320 -6.08 -5.13 5.78
CA LEU A 320 -6.09 -3.98 6.67
C LEU A 320 -7.49 -3.38 6.67
N SER A 321 -8.52 -4.13 7.05
CA SER A 321 -9.90 -3.64 6.92
C SER A 321 -10.22 -2.49 7.89
N THR A 322 -11.00 -1.52 7.42
CA THR A 322 -11.57 -0.45 8.26
C THR A 322 -12.98 -0.76 8.76
N LYS A 323 -13.57 -1.89 8.35
CA LYS A 323 -14.94 -2.24 8.72
C LYS A 323 -15.03 -2.64 10.19
N SER A 324 -16.14 -2.28 10.84
CA SER A 324 -16.45 -2.75 12.21
C SER A 324 -16.52 -4.28 12.33
N SER A 325 -16.86 -4.97 11.24
CA SER A 325 -16.89 -6.43 11.14
C SER A 325 -15.53 -7.07 10.81
N TYR A 326 -14.42 -6.32 10.92
CA TYR A 326 -13.10 -6.84 10.66
C TYR A 326 -12.79 -8.05 11.55
N ASN A 327 -12.40 -9.16 10.92
CA ASN A 327 -12.10 -10.40 11.59
C ASN A 327 -10.78 -10.97 11.07
N TYR A 328 -9.76 -10.90 11.92
CA TYR A 328 -8.42 -11.38 11.61
C TYR A 328 -8.40 -12.87 11.21
N LYS A 329 -9.27 -13.70 11.79
CA LYS A 329 -9.37 -15.14 11.47
C LYS A 329 -9.77 -15.41 10.02
N LEU A 330 -10.38 -14.45 9.33
CA LEU A 330 -10.85 -14.62 7.95
C LEU A 330 -9.82 -14.18 6.91
N LEU A 331 -8.68 -13.62 7.33
CA LEU A 331 -7.66 -13.15 6.39
C LEU A 331 -7.15 -14.24 5.43
N PRO A 332 -6.99 -15.51 5.84
CA PRO A 332 -6.58 -16.55 4.90
C PRO A 332 -7.60 -16.87 3.79
N LYS A 333 -8.81 -16.26 3.84
CA LYS A 333 -9.85 -16.39 2.81
C LYS A 333 -9.87 -15.20 1.83
N VAL A 334 -8.88 -14.32 1.86
CA VAL A 334 -8.82 -13.12 0.99
C VAL A 334 -9.02 -13.44 -0.49
N TYR A 335 -8.48 -14.56 -0.97
CA TYR A 335 -8.60 -14.98 -2.37
C TYR A 335 -10.00 -15.45 -2.76
N GLN A 336 -10.86 -15.84 -1.81
CA GLN A 336 -12.27 -16.13 -2.13
C GLN A 336 -12.96 -14.88 -2.65
N ALA A 337 -12.71 -13.72 -2.03
CA ALA A 337 -13.28 -12.46 -2.49
C ALA A 337 -12.65 -12.01 -3.82
N LEU A 338 -11.34 -12.17 -4.00
CA LEU A 338 -10.67 -11.80 -5.26
C LEU A 338 -11.15 -12.66 -6.44
N ASN A 339 -11.22 -13.98 -6.27
CA ASN A 339 -11.72 -14.89 -7.31
C ASN A 339 -13.17 -14.57 -7.68
N GLN A 340 -14.05 -14.27 -6.72
CA GLN A 340 -15.41 -13.82 -7.03
C GLN A 340 -15.46 -12.53 -7.85
N ASN A 341 -14.52 -11.59 -7.64
CA ASN A 341 -14.44 -10.38 -8.47
C ASN A 341 -13.90 -10.68 -9.88
N ALA A 342 -13.00 -11.65 -10.01
CA ALA A 342 -12.46 -12.09 -11.29
C ALA A 342 -13.49 -12.88 -12.11
N GLU A 343 -14.23 -13.80 -11.49
CA GLU A 343 -15.36 -14.55 -12.08
C GLU A 343 -16.44 -13.61 -12.63
N ARG A 344 -16.68 -12.48 -11.94
CA ARG A 344 -17.60 -11.42 -12.39
C ARG A 344 -17.01 -10.50 -13.47
N GLY A 345 -15.77 -10.74 -13.91
CA GLY A 345 -15.07 -9.95 -14.93
C GLY A 345 -14.68 -8.54 -14.49
N THR A 346 -14.68 -8.24 -13.18
CA THR A 346 -14.33 -6.91 -12.65
C THR A 346 -12.81 -6.70 -12.61
N ILE A 347 -12.06 -7.79 -12.39
CA ILE A 347 -10.60 -7.85 -12.39
C ILE A 347 -10.13 -9.08 -13.18
N CYS A 348 -8.85 -9.12 -13.55
CA CYS A 348 -8.25 -10.24 -14.28
C CYS A 348 -7.88 -11.39 -13.35
N GLN A 349 -8.24 -12.64 -13.72
CA GLN A 349 -7.89 -13.84 -12.97
C GLN A 349 -6.37 -14.06 -12.91
N VAL A 350 -5.65 -13.82 -14.02
CA VAL A 350 -4.18 -13.94 -14.07
C VAL A 350 -3.54 -13.08 -12.98
N ALA A 351 -3.92 -11.81 -12.87
CA ALA A 351 -3.38 -10.92 -11.84
C ALA A 351 -3.71 -11.39 -10.41
N VAL A 352 -4.88 -12.02 -10.20
CA VAL A 352 -5.25 -12.61 -8.90
C VAL A 352 -4.39 -13.83 -8.59
N ASP A 353 -4.21 -14.73 -9.54
CA ASP A 353 -3.40 -15.94 -9.40
C ASP A 353 -1.92 -15.60 -9.19
N THR A 354 -1.41 -14.61 -9.92
CA THR A 354 -0.05 -14.09 -9.72
C THR A 354 0.10 -13.48 -8.33
N LEU A 355 -0.87 -12.69 -7.84
CA LEU A 355 -0.80 -12.18 -6.47
C LEU A 355 -0.82 -13.33 -5.44
N ARG A 356 -1.62 -14.37 -5.69
CA ARG A 356 -1.69 -15.57 -4.84
C ARG A 356 -0.38 -16.35 -4.82
N GLN A 357 0.31 -16.44 -5.96
CA GLN A 357 1.66 -16.99 -6.04
C GLN A 357 2.64 -16.20 -5.16
N ILE A 358 2.53 -14.87 -5.15
CA ILE A 358 3.42 -14.00 -4.38
C ILE A 358 3.14 -14.12 -2.87
N THR A 359 1.89 -14.05 -2.43
CA THR A 359 1.57 -13.93 -1.00
C THR A 359 1.27 -15.26 -0.32
N GLY A 360 0.83 -16.27 -1.07
CA GLY A 360 0.11 -17.42 -0.52
C GLY A 360 -1.26 -17.03 0.05
N ASP A 361 -1.99 -18.02 0.58
CA ASP A 361 -3.31 -17.81 1.19
C ASP A 361 -3.19 -17.09 2.54
N PHE A 362 -2.08 -17.25 3.26
CA PHE A 362 -1.84 -16.61 4.56
C PHE A 362 -0.99 -15.33 4.38
N PRO A 363 -1.51 -14.14 4.73
CA PRO A 363 -0.80 -12.88 4.51
C PRO A 363 0.50 -12.75 5.29
N GLN A 364 1.42 -11.92 4.80
CA GLN A 364 2.62 -11.54 5.55
C GLN A 364 2.28 -10.93 6.91
N GLY A 365 3.00 -11.37 7.95
CA GLY A 365 2.73 -10.98 9.34
C GLY A 365 1.53 -11.68 9.98
N TYR A 366 0.89 -12.64 9.31
CA TYR A 366 -0.22 -13.41 9.88
C TYR A 366 0.27 -14.36 10.99
N GLY A 367 -0.44 -14.41 12.11
CA GLY A 367 -0.14 -15.32 13.22
C GLY A 367 -0.79 -16.69 13.03
N VAL A 368 0.04 -17.69 12.77
CA VAL A 368 -0.38 -19.10 12.60
C VAL A 368 -0.24 -19.86 13.92
N THR A 369 -1.24 -20.66 14.25
CA THR A 369 -1.19 -21.63 15.34
C THR A 369 -1.01 -23.02 14.74
N TYR A 370 -0.03 -23.79 15.21
CA TYR A 370 0.32 -25.08 14.62
C TYR A 370 0.71 -26.13 15.67
N ILE A 371 0.69 -27.39 15.26
CA ILE A 371 1.12 -28.53 16.09
C ILE A 371 2.60 -28.79 15.77
N PRO A 372 3.54 -28.68 16.74
CA PRO A 372 4.93 -29.00 16.50
C PRO A 372 5.10 -30.51 16.29
N THR A 373 6.06 -30.87 15.45
CA THR A 373 6.45 -32.26 15.20
C THR A 373 7.86 -32.52 15.72
N ASP A 374 8.11 -33.74 16.19
CA ASP A 374 9.47 -34.18 16.54
C ASP A 374 10.30 -34.55 15.28
N SER A 375 11.52 -35.05 15.49
CA SER A 375 12.43 -35.48 14.42
C SER A 375 11.89 -36.64 13.58
N ASP A 376 10.99 -37.45 14.16
CA ASP A 376 10.36 -38.59 13.49
C ASP A 376 9.05 -38.20 12.81
N GLY A 377 8.67 -36.92 12.86
CA GLY A 377 7.44 -36.39 12.28
C GLY A 377 6.19 -36.65 13.12
N LYS A 378 6.32 -37.12 14.36
CA LYS A 378 5.17 -37.33 15.26
C LYS A 378 4.69 -36.00 15.81
N LYS A 379 3.37 -35.82 15.82
CA LYS A 379 2.70 -34.63 16.36
C LYS A 379 2.85 -34.59 17.88
N GLY A 380 3.17 -33.41 18.41
CA GLY A 380 3.21 -33.18 19.86
C GLY A 380 1.81 -32.99 20.48
N GLU A 381 1.75 -33.07 21.81
CA GLU A 381 0.53 -32.84 22.61
C GLU A 381 0.36 -31.38 23.04
N HIS A 382 0.78 -30.44 22.19
CA HIS A 382 0.60 -29.01 22.41
C HIS A 382 0.56 -28.25 21.09
N TYR A 383 0.13 -26.99 21.12
CA TYR A 383 0.24 -26.10 19.98
C TYR A 383 1.30 -25.02 20.24
N GLU A 384 1.84 -24.49 19.15
CA GLU A 384 2.83 -23.42 19.13
C GLU A 384 2.38 -22.31 18.16
N TYR A 385 3.04 -21.16 18.25
CA TYR A 385 2.78 -19.97 17.49
C TYR A 385 3.93 -19.66 16.53
N ALA A 386 3.57 -19.25 15.31
CA ALA A 386 4.50 -18.79 14.30
C ALA A 386 3.92 -17.60 13.52
N ILE A 387 4.76 -16.85 12.83
CA ILE A 387 4.38 -15.67 12.05
C ILE A 387 4.78 -15.90 10.59
N VAL A 388 3.91 -15.60 9.63
CA VAL A 388 4.27 -15.65 8.19
C VAL A 388 5.31 -14.58 7.88
N THR A 389 6.44 -14.96 7.30
CA THR A 389 7.60 -14.06 7.09
C THR A 389 8.18 -14.06 5.68
N GLN A 390 7.79 -14.99 4.81
CA GLN A 390 8.33 -15.10 3.45
C GLN A 390 7.24 -15.10 2.40
N LEU A 391 7.52 -14.43 1.29
CA LEU A 391 6.71 -14.43 0.07
C LEU A 391 7.11 -15.62 -0.82
N TYR A 392 6.29 -15.92 -1.82
CA TYR A 392 6.45 -17.03 -2.78
C TYR A 392 6.52 -18.41 -2.10
N PRO A 393 5.51 -18.80 -1.31
CA PRO A 393 5.45 -20.17 -0.82
C PRO A 393 5.29 -21.16 -1.99
N GLU A 394 5.94 -22.32 -1.92
CA GLU A 394 5.83 -23.37 -2.94
C GLU A 394 4.38 -23.84 -3.15
N ASN A 395 3.60 -23.88 -2.07
CA ASN A 395 2.17 -24.11 -2.09
C ASN A 395 1.46 -22.95 -1.36
N PRO A 396 0.50 -22.26 -2.00
CA PRO A 396 -0.21 -21.15 -1.37
C PRO A 396 -0.85 -21.47 -0.02
N LYS A 397 -1.24 -22.73 0.22
CA LYS A 397 -1.83 -23.19 1.49
C LYS A 397 -0.81 -23.44 2.59
N HIS A 398 0.48 -23.53 2.27
CA HIS A 398 1.54 -23.88 3.19
C HIS A 398 2.44 -22.67 3.46
N PRO A 399 2.09 -21.81 4.44
CA PRO A 399 2.87 -20.62 4.69
C PRO A 399 4.25 -20.96 5.23
N VAL A 400 5.24 -20.16 4.80
CA VAL A 400 6.58 -20.17 5.36
C VAL A 400 6.63 -19.15 6.50
N CYS A 401 6.86 -19.65 7.71
CA CYS A 401 6.74 -18.91 8.93
C CYS A 401 8.05 -18.89 9.73
N ARG A 402 8.18 -17.92 10.62
CA ARG A 402 9.18 -17.91 11.69
C ARG A 402 8.51 -18.32 13.00
N MET A 403 9.08 -19.31 13.69
CA MET A 403 8.59 -19.72 15.01
C MET A 403 8.65 -18.54 16.00
N ALA A 404 7.57 -18.33 16.74
CA ALA A 404 7.47 -17.31 17.79
C ALA A 404 7.45 -17.93 19.20
N THR A 405 7.14 -19.23 19.30
CA THR A 405 7.21 -20.00 20.54
C THR A 405 7.88 -21.36 20.32
N ARG A 406 8.48 -21.89 21.39
CA ARG A 406 9.04 -23.25 21.44
C ARG A 406 8.97 -23.77 22.86
N GLY A 407 8.46 -24.99 23.04
CA GLY A 407 8.25 -25.57 24.36
C GLY A 407 7.32 -24.70 25.21
N LEU A 408 6.26 -24.17 24.61
CA LEU A 408 5.28 -23.28 25.27
C LEU A 408 5.88 -21.97 25.83
N THR A 409 7.00 -21.52 25.27
CA THR A 409 7.68 -20.28 25.68
C THR A 409 7.92 -19.39 24.48
N PHE A 410 7.65 -18.08 24.63
CA PHE A 410 7.97 -17.10 23.59
C PHE A 410 9.49 -16.95 23.41
N ILE A 411 9.92 -16.96 22.15
CA ILE A 411 11.34 -16.87 21.79
C ILE A 411 11.58 -15.63 20.94
N ALA A 412 12.72 -14.96 21.11
CA ALA A 412 13.10 -13.84 20.25
C ALA A 412 13.67 -14.29 18.89
N HIS A 413 14.19 -15.52 18.83
CA HIS A 413 14.89 -16.08 17.68
C HIS A 413 14.36 -17.48 17.37
N GLY A 414 13.49 -17.58 16.36
CA GLY A 414 12.96 -18.85 15.86
C GLY A 414 13.67 -19.35 14.61
N GLN A 415 13.45 -20.63 14.28
CA GLN A 415 13.78 -21.18 12.97
C GLN A 415 12.63 -20.94 11.98
N ASP A 416 12.95 -20.97 10.69
CA ASP A 416 11.93 -20.98 9.64
C ASP A 416 11.26 -22.36 9.57
N ILE A 417 9.95 -22.38 9.37
CA ILE A 417 9.13 -23.59 9.28
C ILE A 417 8.07 -23.44 8.20
N VAL A 418 7.86 -24.50 7.41
CA VAL A 418 6.73 -24.57 6.47
C VAL A 418 5.57 -25.28 7.17
N ILE A 419 4.46 -24.58 7.36
CA ILE A 419 3.31 -25.11 8.09
C ILE A 419 2.36 -25.78 7.10
N LYS A 420 2.42 -27.11 7.03
CA LYS A 420 1.58 -27.94 6.14
C LYS A 420 0.17 -28.14 6.71
N ASP A 421 -0.75 -28.60 5.86
CA ASP A 421 -2.16 -28.76 6.23
C ASP A 421 -2.38 -29.62 7.50
N GLY A 422 -1.66 -30.74 7.62
CA GLY A 422 -1.81 -31.69 8.74
C GLY A 422 -1.30 -31.21 10.11
N ILE A 423 -0.66 -30.04 10.16
CA ILE A 423 -0.20 -29.42 11.42
C ILE A 423 -0.73 -28.00 11.62
N ASN A 424 -1.42 -27.43 10.63
CA ASN A 424 -1.98 -26.10 10.72
C ASN A 424 -3.35 -26.12 11.42
N LEU A 425 -3.47 -25.49 12.59
CA LEU A 425 -4.73 -25.48 13.37
C LEU A 425 -5.79 -24.54 12.79
N TYR A 426 -5.43 -23.72 11.79
CA TYR A 426 -6.41 -23.03 10.97
C TYR A 426 -7.34 -24.03 10.26
N ASN A 427 -6.81 -25.18 9.84
CA ASN A 427 -7.58 -26.21 9.14
C ASN A 427 -8.56 -26.90 10.09
N THR A 428 -9.80 -27.07 9.62
CA THR A 428 -10.90 -27.56 10.46
C THR A 428 -10.64 -28.99 10.92
N ASP A 429 -10.19 -29.86 10.03
CA ASP A 429 -9.97 -31.29 10.33
C ASP A 429 -8.78 -31.49 11.25
N THR A 430 -7.65 -30.84 10.98
CA THR A 430 -6.46 -30.85 11.84
C THR A 430 -6.76 -30.42 13.27
N ALA A 431 -7.56 -29.38 13.44
CA ALA A 431 -7.94 -28.93 14.78
C ALA A 431 -8.96 -29.84 15.47
N LYS A 432 -9.87 -30.47 14.73
CA LYS A 432 -10.78 -31.48 15.30
C LYS A 432 -9.99 -32.70 15.80
N GLU A 433 -9.02 -33.15 15.02
CA GLU A 433 -8.09 -34.21 15.42
C GLU A 433 -7.30 -33.80 16.67
N PHE A 434 -6.74 -32.58 16.70
CA PHE A 434 -5.98 -32.11 17.85
C PHE A 434 -6.85 -31.89 19.11
N ALA A 435 -8.12 -31.51 18.95
CA ALA A 435 -9.05 -31.28 20.05
C ALA A 435 -9.41 -32.56 20.84
N THR A 436 -8.91 -33.74 20.44
CA THR A 436 -9.05 -34.97 21.23
C THR A 436 -8.16 -35.01 22.48
N ILE A 437 -7.17 -34.11 22.60
CA ILE A 437 -6.39 -33.98 23.84
C ILE A 437 -7.26 -33.46 25.00
N SER A 438 -6.86 -33.75 26.24
CA SER A 438 -7.68 -33.40 27.40
C SER A 438 -7.88 -31.89 27.55
N LYS A 439 -9.06 -31.49 28.05
CA LYS A 439 -9.39 -30.09 28.34
C LYS A 439 -8.40 -29.46 29.33
N ASP A 440 -7.94 -30.24 30.31
CA ASP A 440 -6.95 -29.79 31.29
C ASP A 440 -5.61 -29.46 30.62
N ARG A 441 -5.18 -30.30 29.66
CA ARG A 441 -3.98 -30.05 28.87
C ARG A 441 -4.10 -28.78 28.02
N LEU A 442 -5.25 -28.56 27.37
CA LEU A 442 -5.51 -27.34 26.61
C LEU A 442 -5.48 -26.09 27.50
N ASN A 443 -6.01 -26.17 28.72
CA ASN A 443 -5.92 -25.07 29.69
C ASN A 443 -4.48 -24.78 30.12
N GLU A 444 -3.67 -25.81 30.38
CA GLU A 444 -2.25 -25.65 30.72
C GLU A 444 -1.46 -24.95 29.59
N ILE A 445 -1.70 -25.35 28.35
CA ILE A 445 -1.09 -24.72 27.17
C ILE A 445 -1.50 -23.24 27.08
N LEU A 446 -2.81 -22.98 27.22
CA LEU A 446 -3.36 -21.63 27.12
C LEU A 446 -2.83 -20.72 28.23
N GLU A 447 -2.68 -21.23 29.45
CA GLU A 447 -2.11 -20.47 30.59
C GLU A 447 -0.66 -20.02 30.30
N LYS A 448 0.13 -20.85 29.62
CA LYS A 448 1.51 -20.53 29.24
C LYS A 448 1.60 -19.57 28.04
N LEU A 449 0.65 -19.65 27.11
CA LEU A 449 0.72 -18.95 25.82
C LEU A 449 -0.23 -17.77 25.67
N ALA A 450 -1.12 -17.49 26.63
CA ALA A 450 -2.05 -16.35 26.58
C ALA A 450 -1.86 -15.42 27.78
N SER A 451 -1.48 -14.17 27.50
CA SER A 451 -1.39 -13.10 28.49
C SER A 451 -2.75 -12.77 29.15
N ASN A 452 -3.86 -13.09 28.48
CA ASN A 452 -5.23 -12.89 28.96
C ASN A 452 -5.97 -14.21 29.27
N TYR A 453 -5.25 -15.21 29.79
CA TYR A 453 -5.78 -16.54 30.12
C TYR A 453 -7.13 -16.52 30.86
N GLN A 454 -7.31 -15.64 31.85
CA GLN A 454 -8.54 -15.57 32.66
C GLN A 454 -9.81 -15.29 31.84
N GLU A 455 -9.68 -14.57 30.73
CA GLU A 455 -10.76 -14.30 29.78
C GLU A 455 -10.91 -15.45 28.78
N ARG A 456 -9.78 -15.94 28.23
CA ARG A 456 -9.78 -16.99 27.21
C ARG A 456 -10.20 -18.37 27.72
N LYS A 457 -9.97 -18.71 28.99
CA LYS A 457 -10.41 -20.01 29.56
C LYS A 457 -11.93 -20.23 29.50
N LYS A 458 -12.70 -19.15 29.32
CA LYS A 458 -14.16 -19.17 29.15
C LYS A 458 -14.59 -19.26 27.67
N LEU A 459 -13.64 -19.24 26.74
CA LEU A 459 -13.84 -19.25 25.29
C LEU A 459 -13.26 -20.54 24.67
N ASP A 460 -13.11 -20.55 23.34
CA ASP A 460 -12.45 -21.62 22.60
C ASP A 460 -10.98 -21.75 23.02
N LEU A 461 -10.64 -22.90 23.61
CA LEU A 461 -9.31 -23.22 24.12
C LEU A 461 -8.31 -23.49 22.99
N LEU A 462 -8.79 -23.75 21.77
CA LEU A 462 -7.96 -24.06 20.62
C LEU A 462 -7.94 -22.89 19.61
N PRO A 463 -6.95 -21.99 19.68
CA PRO A 463 -6.90 -20.86 18.78
C PRO A 463 -6.65 -21.30 17.32
N ARG A 464 -7.51 -20.82 16.41
CA ARG A 464 -7.34 -20.98 14.94
C ARG A 464 -6.24 -20.08 14.36
N CYS A 465 -5.87 -19.05 15.09
CA CYS A 465 -4.82 -18.09 14.81
C CYS A 465 -4.44 -17.38 16.10
N TRP A 466 -3.36 -16.60 16.07
CA TRP A 466 -2.95 -15.76 17.20
C TRP A 466 -2.59 -14.35 16.75
N HIS A 467 -2.68 -13.40 17.68
CA HIS A 467 -2.48 -11.97 17.41
C HIS A 467 -1.05 -11.57 17.80
N ALA A 468 -0.18 -11.43 16.80
CA ALA A 468 1.25 -11.24 17.02
C ALA A 468 1.67 -9.79 17.33
N ASN A 469 0.72 -8.85 17.44
CA ASN A 469 1.00 -7.42 17.64
C ASN A 469 1.77 -7.16 18.95
N ASP A 470 1.34 -7.72 20.07
CA ASP A 470 2.00 -7.51 21.38
C ASP A 470 3.37 -8.16 21.42
N TYR A 471 3.50 -9.35 20.83
CA TYR A 471 4.78 -10.02 20.66
C TYR A 471 5.76 -9.13 19.87
N PHE A 472 5.36 -8.60 18.71
CA PHE A 472 6.20 -7.72 17.88
C PHE A 472 6.43 -6.33 18.50
N GLY A 473 5.58 -5.91 19.44
CA GLY A 473 5.77 -4.67 20.20
C GLY A 473 7.05 -4.65 21.06
N MET A 474 7.65 -5.81 21.33
CA MET A 474 8.92 -5.92 22.04
C MET A 474 10.10 -5.85 21.07
N ARG A 475 11.06 -4.95 21.30
CA ARG A 475 12.24 -4.74 20.43
C ARG A 475 12.96 -6.03 20.02
N ASN A 476 13.16 -6.93 20.99
CA ASN A 476 13.89 -8.18 20.77
C ASN A 476 13.18 -9.12 19.81
N HIS A 477 11.85 -9.01 19.70
CA HIS A 477 11.01 -9.82 18.82
C HIS A 477 10.81 -9.20 17.43
N GLN A 478 11.42 -8.04 17.14
CA GLN A 478 11.29 -7.40 15.83
C GLN A 478 12.31 -7.91 14.79
N LYS A 479 13.24 -8.81 15.19
CA LYS A 479 14.30 -9.37 14.34
C LYS A 479 13.90 -10.67 13.62
N LEU A 480 12.61 -10.85 13.36
CA LEU A 480 12.05 -12.08 12.79
C LEU A 480 12.53 -12.38 11.36
N TRP A 481 13.05 -11.40 10.64
CA TRP A 481 13.41 -11.52 9.21
C TRP A 481 14.89 -11.87 9.00
N ASN A 482 15.66 -11.93 10.09
CA ASN A 482 17.06 -12.31 10.01
C ASN A 482 17.17 -13.82 9.88
N LYS A 483 17.88 -14.28 8.85
CA LYS A 483 18.44 -15.62 8.86
C LYS A 483 19.56 -15.61 9.89
N THR A 484 19.33 -16.20 11.05
CA THR A 484 20.45 -16.68 11.85
C THR A 484 21.08 -17.79 11.03
N SER A 485 22.30 -17.52 10.59
CA SER A 485 23.21 -18.45 9.94
C SER A 485 23.35 -19.74 10.72
#